data_AF-A0A1V5AVS4-F1
#
_entry.id   AF-A0A1V5AVS4-F1
#
_cell.length_a   1.000
_cell.length_b   1.000
_cell.length_c   1.000
_cell.angle_alpha   90.00
_cell.angle_beta   90.00
_cell.angle_gamma   90.00
#
_symmetry.space_group_name_H-M   'P 1'
#
loop_
_entity.id
_entity.type
_entity.pdbx_description
1 polymer ?
#
loop_
_entity_poly.entity_id
_entity_poly.type
_entity_poly.pdbx_seq_one_letter_code
_entity_poly.pdbx_strand_id
1 'polypeptide(L)'
;MIRAIGLLGFTGCIILFALIGPAFSQEIVLSTHENYTLESCILQVEDIDSLAEEVWISIPAAPGQSSSMVLGMNETITCGNETATVKKFYSGDSYDIVCLKLLNSSISG
;
A
#
# COMPACT_ATOMS: atom_id res chain seq x y z
N MET A 1 -14.66 -2.35 24.74
CA MET A 1 -15.07 -3.16 25.91
C MET A 1 -14.34 -4.50 25.81
N ILE A 2 -13.25 -4.69 26.56
CA ILE A 2 -12.38 -5.89 26.44
C ILE A 2 -12.76 -6.87 27.54
N ARG A 3 -13.03 -8.13 27.19
CA ARG A 3 -13.22 -9.22 28.16
C ARG A 3 -12.10 -10.24 27.94
N ALA A 4 -11.22 -10.37 28.93
CA ALA A 4 -10.19 -11.39 28.99
C ALA A 4 -10.61 -12.47 30.00
N ILE A 5 -10.72 -13.73 29.56
CA ILE A 5 -10.85 -14.95 30.39
C ILE A 5 -10.32 -16.11 29.50
N GLY A 6 -9.42 -17.02 29.89
CA GLY A 6 -8.83 -17.29 31.21
C GLY A 6 -7.59 -18.21 31.11
N LEU A 7 -6.99 -18.45 32.29
CA LEU A 7 -5.83 -19.29 32.57
C LEU A 7 -6.14 -20.79 32.52
N LEU A 8 -5.21 -21.59 32.01
CA LEU A 8 -4.94 -22.94 32.51
C LEU A 8 -3.43 -23.07 32.74
N GLY A 9 -3.06 -23.17 34.02
CA GLY A 9 -1.66 -23.33 34.44
C GLY A 9 -1.25 -24.79 34.45
N PHE A 10 -0.12 -25.10 33.81
CA PHE A 10 0.84 -26.09 34.26
C PHE A 10 2.24 -25.55 33.95
N THR A 11 2.99 -25.34 35.03
CA THR A 11 4.46 -25.28 35.16
C THR A 11 5.27 -24.94 33.89
N GLY A 12 5.67 -23.67 33.78
CA GLY A 12 6.89 -23.28 33.05
C GLY A 12 6.81 -23.22 31.53
N CYS A 13 5.86 -22.47 30.98
CA CYS A 13 5.97 -21.68 29.74
C CYS A 13 4.59 -21.13 29.38
N ILE A 14 4.33 -19.85 29.68
CA ILE A 14 3.12 -19.18 29.21
C ILE A 14 3.34 -18.85 27.74
N ILE A 15 2.89 -19.73 26.84
CA ILE A 15 2.80 -19.40 25.41
C ILE A 15 1.48 -18.64 25.22
N LEU A 16 1.59 -17.31 25.20
CA LEU A 16 0.48 -16.44 24.84
C LEU A 16 0.26 -16.53 23.33
N PHE A 17 -0.66 -17.40 22.88
CA PHE A 17 -1.17 -17.34 21.51
C PHE A 17 -2.16 -16.19 21.40
N ALA A 18 -1.65 -14.97 21.19
CA ALA A 18 -2.45 -13.90 20.65
C ALA A 18 -2.74 -14.25 19.18
N LEU A 19 -3.92 -14.81 18.91
CA LEU A 19 -4.52 -14.78 17.57
C LEU A 19 -4.89 -13.33 17.26
N ILE A 20 -3.87 -12.54 16.92
CA ILE A 20 -4.06 -11.29 16.21
C ILE A 20 -4.39 -11.74 14.78
N GLY A 21 -5.68 -11.78 14.44
CA GLY A 21 -6.10 -12.06 13.07
C GLY A 21 -5.33 -11.14 12.12
N PRO A 22 -4.88 -11.62 10.96
CA PRO A 22 -4.06 -10.78 10.12
C PRO A 22 -4.94 -9.68 9.56
N ALA A 23 -4.76 -8.45 10.06
CA ALA A 23 -5.00 -7.28 9.24
C ALA A 23 -3.90 -7.29 8.15
N PHE A 24 -4.06 -8.14 7.15
CA PHE A 24 -3.20 -8.18 5.97
C PHE A 24 -3.44 -6.86 5.22
N SER A 25 -2.67 -5.84 5.59
CA SER A 25 -2.51 -4.63 4.82
C SER A 25 -1.73 -5.01 3.57
N GLN A 26 -2.37 -5.02 2.42
CA GLN A 26 -1.70 -5.37 1.17
C GLN A 26 -0.78 -4.20 0.77
N GLU A 27 0.51 -4.51 0.66
CA GLU A 27 1.55 -3.56 0.23
C GLU A 27 2.06 -3.99 -1.14
N ILE A 28 2.27 -3.00 -2.00
CA ILE A 28 2.73 -3.15 -3.38
C ILE A 28 4.03 -2.36 -3.49
N VAL A 29 5.04 -2.93 -4.13
CA VAL A 29 6.30 -2.24 -4.40
C VAL A 29 6.42 -2.13 -5.91
N LEU A 30 6.67 -0.92 -6.40
CA LEU A 30 6.78 -0.62 -7.82
C LEU A 30 8.08 0.12 -8.11
N SER A 31 8.72 -0.23 -9.22
CA SER A 31 9.82 0.53 -9.81
C SER A 31 9.34 1.43 -10.96
N THR A 32 10.21 2.33 -11.40
CA THR A 32 9.97 3.16 -12.58
C THR A 32 9.56 2.32 -13.80
N HIS A 33 8.56 2.79 -14.54
CA HIS A 33 7.95 2.15 -15.72
C HIS A 33 7.22 0.83 -15.46
N GLU A 34 7.01 0.43 -14.19
CA GLU A 34 6.12 -0.67 -13.87
C GLU A 34 4.65 -0.24 -13.93
N ASN A 35 3.82 -1.20 -14.31
CA ASN A 35 2.37 -1.06 -14.35
C ASN A 35 1.75 -1.96 -13.27
N TYR A 36 0.80 -1.41 -12.53
CA TYR A 36 0.04 -2.16 -11.54
C TYR A 36 -1.46 -2.01 -11.80
N THR A 37 -2.17 -3.14 -11.90
CA THR A 37 -3.62 -3.12 -12.02
C THR A 37 -4.25 -2.95 -10.65
N LEU A 38 -4.79 -1.74 -10.39
CA LEU A 38 -5.59 -1.43 -9.22
C LEU A 38 -7.07 -1.55 -9.58
N GLU A 39 -7.67 -2.69 -9.22
CA GLU A 39 -9.06 -3.05 -9.57
C GLU A 39 -9.36 -2.93 -11.07
N SER A 40 -9.93 -1.80 -11.49
CA SER A 40 -10.36 -1.52 -12.87
C SER A 40 -9.42 -0.58 -13.63
N CYS A 41 -8.37 -0.10 -12.97
CA CYS A 41 -7.41 0.84 -13.52
C CYS A 41 -6.01 0.27 -13.60
N ILE A 42 -5.21 0.85 -14.48
CA ILE A 42 -3.76 0.64 -14.50
C ILE A 42 -3.12 1.87 -13.86
N LEU A 43 -2.27 1.67 -12.88
CA LEU A 43 -1.33 2.66 -12.38
C LEU A 43 -0.02 2.43 -13.11
N GLN A 44 0.47 3.44 -13.81
CA GLN A 44 1.77 3.43 -14.47
C GLN A 44 2.71 4.36 -13.71
N VAL A 45 3.83 3.82 -13.24
CA VAL A 45 4.88 4.64 -12.61
C VAL A 45 5.70 5.28 -13.73
N GLU A 46 5.68 6.61 -13.82
CA GLU A 46 6.43 7.35 -14.84
C GLU A 46 7.86 7.59 -14.38
N ASP A 47 8.04 8.02 -13.13
CA ASP A 47 9.33 8.26 -12.50
C ASP A 47 9.23 8.24 -10.96
N ILE A 48 10.37 8.05 -10.28
CA ILE A 48 10.49 8.06 -8.82
C ILE A 48 11.74 8.84 -8.44
N ASP A 49 11.59 9.84 -7.56
CA ASP A 49 12.70 10.52 -6.90
C ASP A 49 12.62 10.24 -5.39
N SER A 50 13.44 9.30 -4.94
CA SER A 50 13.48 8.92 -3.52
C SER A 50 14.12 9.97 -2.61
N LEU A 51 14.89 10.91 -3.17
CA LEU A 51 15.52 12.00 -2.41
C LEU A 51 14.53 13.14 -2.19
N ALA A 52 13.69 13.42 -3.19
CA ALA A 52 12.58 14.37 -3.08
C ALA A 52 11.34 13.77 -2.40
N GLU A 53 11.30 12.43 -2.25
CA GLU A 53 10.14 11.68 -1.77
C GLU A 53 8.89 11.88 -2.65
N GLU A 54 9.09 11.84 -3.98
CA GLU A 54 8.04 12.05 -4.98
C GLU A 54 7.96 10.86 -5.97
N VAL A 55 6.74 10.50 -6.36
CA VAL A 55 6.48 9.56 -7.48
C VAL A 55 5.51 10.19 -8.47
N TRP A 56 5.81 10.05 -9.76
CA TRP A 56 4.92 10.41 -10.86
C TRP A 56 4.13 9.17 -11.27
N ILE A 57 2.80 9.22 -11.13
CA ILE A 57 1.90 8.13 -11.52
C ILE A 57 0.92 8.62 -12.56
N SER A 58 0.77 7.87 -13.64
CA SER A 58 -0.31 8.06 -14.60
C SER A 58 -1.35 6.94 -14.57
N ILE A 59 -2.60 7.34 -14.78
CA ILE A 59 -3.74 6.44 -14.96
C ILE A 59 -4.20 6.58 -16.42
N PRO A 60 -3.78 5.68 -17.32
CA PRO A 60 -4.26 5.66 -18.69
C PRO A 60 -5.73 5.23 -18.74
N ALA A 61 -6.56 6.01 -19.45
CA ALA A 61 -7.98 5.70 -19.65
C ALA A 61 -8.29 5.32 -21.11
N ALA A 62 -7.74 6.06 -22.07
CA ALA A 62 -7.86 5.81 -23.50
C ALA A 62 -6.60 6.31 -24.23
N PRO A 63 -6.34 5.92 -25.49
CA PRO A 63 -5.21 6.46 -26.25
C PRO A 63 -5.27 8.00 -26.30
N GLY A 64 -4.27 8.66 -25.71
CA GLY A 64 -4.21 10.13 -25.62
C GLY A 64 -4.99 10.75 -24.45
N GLN A 65 -5.60 9.94 -23.58
CA GLN A 65 -6.25 10.39 -22.34
C GLN A 65 -5.63 9.67 -21.14
N SER A 66 -4.77 10.39 -20.41
CA SER A 66 -4.20 9.97 -19.14
C SER A 66 -4.38 11.08 -18.11
N SER A 67 -4.59 10.69 -16.86
CA SER A 67 -4.44 11.58 -15.71
C SER A 67 -3.08 11.28 -15.09
N SER A 68 -2.17 12.25 -15.07
CA SER A 68 -0.88 12.14 -14.38
C SER A 68 -0.90 12.99 -13.11
N MET A 69 -0.28 12.49 -12.05
CA MET A 69 -0.19 13.14 -10.76
C MET A 69 1.17 12.87 -10.11
N VAL A 70 1.62 13.81 -9.30
CA VAL A 70 2.80 13.65 -8.44
C VAL A 70 2.29 13.39 -7.04
N LEU A 71 2.81 12.34 -6.40
CA LEU A 71 2.42 11.96 -5.05
C LEU A 71 3.64 11.94 -4.14
N GLY A 72 3.51 12.58 -2.99
CA GLY A 72 4.45 12.50 -1.88
C GLY A 72 4.09 11.44 -0.84
N MET A 73 4.92 11.35 0.20
CA MET A 73 4.67 10.48 1.35
C MET A 73 3.28 10.69 1.97
N ASN A 74 2.56 9.60 2.21
CA ASN A 74 1.21 9.53 2.77
C ASN A 74 0.09 10.11 1.89
N GLU A 75 0.40 10.62 0.70
CA GLU A 75 -0.63 11.00 -0.26
C GLU A 75 -1.28 9.77 -0.88
N THR A 76 -2.51 9.96 -1.36
CA THR A 76 -3.38 8.88 -1.81
C THR A 76 -3.69 8.99 -3.29
N ILE A 77 -3.75 7.84 -3.95
CA ILE A 77 -4.31 7.67 -5.28
C ILE A 77 -5.53 6.78 -5.19
N THR A 78 -6.64 7.24 -5.76
CA THR A 78 -7.88 6.47 -5.84
C THR A 78 -8.11 6.08 -7.28
N CYS A 79 -8.38 4.81 -7.53
CA CYS A 79 -8.80 4.34 -8.83
C CYS A 79 -9.90 3.29 -8.72
N GLY A 80 -11.04 3.57 -9.35
CA GLY A 80 -12.26 2.83 -9.09
C GLY A 80 -12.70 3.01 -7.64
N ASN A 81 -12.93 1.90 -6.94
CA ASN A 81 -13.32 1.86 -5.53
C ASN A 81 -12.12 1.65 -4.59
N GLU A 82 -10.94 1.39 -5.14
CA GLU A 82 -9.74 1.12 -4.38
C GLU A 82 -8.88 2.38 -4.21
N THR A 83 -8.26 2.50 -3.04
CA THR A 83 -7.36 3.61 -2.73
C THR A 83 -6.04 3.05 -2.23
N ALA A 84 -4.94 3.61 -2.74
CA ALA A 84 -3.61 3.31 -2.27
C ALA A 84 -2.94 4.57 -1.71
N THR A 85 -2.13 4.41 -0.67
CA THR A 85 -1.32 5.48 -0.08
C THR A 85 0.15 5.22 -0.37
N VAL A 86 0.91 6.28 -0.67
CA VAL A 86 2.38 6.21 -0.72
C VAL A 86 2.91 6.00 0.68
N LYS A 87 3.45 4.82 0.96
CA LYS A 87 3.91 4.42 2.29
C LYS A 87 5.40 4.66 2.49
N LYS A 88 6.22 4.52 1.45
CA LYS A 88 7.68 4.67 1.55
C LYS A 88 8.34 4.78 0.19
N PHE A 89 9.45 5.53 0.14
CA PHE A 89 10.42 5.51 -0.96
C PHE A 89 11.69 4.77 -0.53
N TYR A 90 12.32 4.07 -1.48
CA TYR A 90 13.62 3.46 -1.27
C TYR A 90 14.56 3.88 -2.39
N SER A 91 15.68 4.47 -2.00
CA SER A 91 16.80 4.76 -2.88
C SER A 91 17.55 3.46 -3.20
N GLY A 92 17.71 3.14 -4.47
CA GLY A 92 18.51 2.00 -4.91
C GLY A 92 19.72 2.44 -5.71
N ASP A 93 20.78 1.62 -5.72
CA ASP A 93 22.02 1.94 -6.47
C ASP A 93 21.78 2.05 -7.99
N SER A 94 20.72 1.40 -8.50
CA SER A 94 20.39 1.34 -9.93
C SER A 94 19.05 1.98 -10.28
N TYR A 95 18.08 1.98 -9.35
CA TYR A 95 16.74 2.51 -9.55
C TYR A 95 16.07 2.73 -8.20
N ASP A 96 15.24 3.76 -8.15
CA ASP A 96 14.38 4.02 -7.00
C ASP A 96 13.11 3.20 -7.08
N ILE A 97 12.54 2.86 -5.92
CA ILE A 97 11.28 2.12 -5.82
C ILE A 97 10.36 2.78 -4.81
N VAL A 98 9.05 2.67 -5.06
CA VAL A 98 8.00 3.20 -4.19
C VAL A 98 7.17 2.05 -3.64
N CYS A 99 6.82 2.13 -2.36
CA CYS A 99 5.87 1.22 -1.72
C CYS A 99 4.54 1.92 -1.55
N LEU A 100 3.51 1.34 -2.15
CA LEU A 100 2.12 1.72 -1.97
C LEU A 100 1.44 0.76 -1.00
N LYS A 101 0.62 1.30 -0.11
CA LYS A 101 -0.24 0.53 0.78
C LYS A 101 -1.68 0.65 0.30
N LEU A 102 -2.31 -0.48 0.01
CA LEU A 102 -3.75 -0.52 -0.23
C LEU A 102 -4.49 -0.21 1.07
N LEU A 103 -5.38 0.77 1.00
CA LEU A 103 -6.33 1.06 2.05
C LEU A 103 -7.54 0.16 1.79
N ASN A 104 -7.84 -0.77 2.71
CA ASN A 104 -9.06 -1.54 2.60
C ASN A 104 -10.23 -0.56 2.47
N SER A 105 -11.00 -0.70 1.39
CA SER A 105 -12.31 -0.09 1.26
C SER A 105 -13.15 -0.59 2.43
N SER A 106 -13.24 0.21 3.51
CA SER A 106 -14.18 -0.08 4.58
C SER A 106 -15.56 0.15 3.99
N ILE A 107 -16.18 -0.94 3.52
CA ILE A 107 -17.62 -0.99 3.31
C ILE A 107 -18.25 -0.51 4.62
N SER A 108 -18.77 0.71 4.61
CA SER A 108 -19.65 1.19 5.67
C SER A 108 -20.89 0.30 5.64
N GLY A 109 -21.06 -0.52 6.68
CA GLY A 109 -22.34 -1.19 6.95
C GLY A 109 -23.42 -0.18 7.30
#